data_AF-A0A9Q0CYZ7-F1
#
_entry.id   AF-A0A9Q0CYZ7-F1
#
_cell.length_a   1.000
_cell.length_b   1.000
_cell.length_c   1.000
_cell.angle_alpha   90.00
_cell.angle_beta   90.00
_cell.angle_gamma   90.00
#
_symmetry.space_group_name_H-M   'P 1'
#
loop_
_entity.id
_entity.type
_entity.pdbx_description
1 polymer ?
#
loop_
_entity_poly.entity_id
_entity_poly.type
_entity_poly.pdbx_seq_one_letter_code
_entity_poly.pdbx_strand_id
1 'polypeptide(L)'
;MIKCSQITSLFCGDPLNPPLLLLGICGTTAFISMWMQNTAAAVMMIQVANGILQRLPVGTQMTGSNTDVQHFCKAVILSVIYSAAIGGMSTLTGTGVNLILVGMWQSYFPQEEPISFSSWFMFGFPLALMLFFVLWTVLCLLYCSPSTGRSLSAYLDRSHLKRELESLGTISLFA
;
A
#
# COMPACT_ATOMS: atom_id res chain seq x y z
N MET A 1 -19.55 14.87 -17.97
CA MET A 1 -19.17 15.31 -16.60
C MET A 1 -19.46 14.17 -15.63
N ILE A 2 -18.59 13.16 -15.60
CA ILE A 2 -18.76 11.97 -14.75
C ILE A 2 -18.49 12.42 -13.32
N LYS A 3 -19.53 12.41 -12.48
CA LYS A 3 -19.43 12.82 -11.07
C LYS A 3 -18.40 11.93 -10.37
N CYS A 4 -17.23 12.49 -10.03
CA CYS A 4 -16.22 11.82 -9.19
C CYS A 4 -16.83 11.21 -7.92
N SER A 5 -17.93 11.78 -7.43
CA SER A 5 -18.76 11.26 -6.33
C SER A 5 -19.19 9.78 -6.51
N GLN A 6 -19.53 9.35 -7.74
CA GLN A 6 -20.01 7.98 -7.99
C GLN A 6 -18.87 6.93 -7.98
N ILE A 7 -17.67 7.32 -8.41
CA ILE A 7 -16.50 6.43 -8.38
C ILE A 7 -16.02 6.25 -6.93
N THR A 8 -16.04 7.33 -6.14
CA THR A 8 -15.70 7.28 -4.71
C THR A 8 -16.71 6.42 -3.93
N SER A 9 -18.00 6.42 -4.29
CA SER A 9 -19.00 5.54 -3.64
C SER A 9 -18.89 4.07 -4.03
N LEU A 10 -18.34 3.74 -5.20
CA LEU A 10 -18.15 2.36 -5.65
C LEU A 10 -16.96 1.68 -4.94
N PHE A 11 -15.90 2.44 -4.67
CA PHE A 11 -14.69 1.94 -4.00
C PHE A 11 -14.75 2.01 -2.47
N CYS A 12 -15.68 2.80 -1.93
CA CYS A 12 -15.81 3.06 -0.49
C CYS A 12 -17.23 2.71 -0.06
N GLY A 13 -17.54 1.40 -0.03
CA GLY A 13 -18.81 0.89 0.49
C GLY A 13 -18.98 1.22 1.97
N ASP A 14 -20.21 1.53 2.39
CA ASP A 14 -20.53 1.79 3.79
C ASP A 14 -20.69 0.46 4.56
N PRO A 15 -20.05 0.27 5.73
CA PRO A 15 -19.08 1.14 6.41
C PRO A 15 -17.63 0.99 5.90
N LEU A 16 -16.79 2.00 6.18
CA LEU A 16 -15.38 2.06 5.77
C LEU A 16 -14.58 0.93 6.41
N ASN A 17 -14.34 -0.14 5.64
CA ASN A 17 -13.68 -1.34 6.14
C ASN A 17 -12.17 -1.08 6.29
N PRO A 18 -11.60 -1.10 7.52
CA PRO A 18 -10.16 -1.02 7.75
C PRO A 18 -9.32 -1.98 6.87
N PRO A 19 -9.73 -3.24 6.63
CA PRO A 19 -8.96 -4.14 5.78
C PRO A 19 -8.95 -3.72 4.29
N LEU A 20 -10.00 -3.04 3.81
CA LEU A 20 -10.07 -2.54 2.44
C LEU A 20 -9.20 -1.28 2.25
N LEU A 21 -9.13 -0.43 3.29
CA LEU A 21 -8.21 0.71 3.29
C LEU A 21 -6.75 0.24 3.31
N LEU A 22 -6.42 -0.75 4.14
CA LEU A 22 -5.12 -1.43 4.13
C LEU A 22 -4.82 -2.04 2.76
N LEU A 23 -5.78 -2.72 2.13
CA LEU A 23 -5.61 -3.27 0.78
C LEU A 23 -5.26 -2.18 -0.23
N GLY A 24 -5.94 -1.04 -0.20
CA GLY A 24 -5.67 0.09 -1.09
C GLY A 24 -4.28 0.69 -0.90
N ILE A 25 -3.84 0.88 0.35
CA ILE A 25 -2.50 1.39 0.66
C ILE A 25 -1.43 0.37 0.22
N CYS A 26 -1.61 -0.91 0.56
CA CYS A 26 -0.69 -1.98 0.16
C CYS A 26 -0.58 -2.05 -1.36
N GLY A 27 -1.72 -2.14 -2.05
CA GLY A 27 -1.77 -2.35 -3.50
C GLY A 27 -1.14 -1.19 -4.26
N THR A 28 -1.46 0.05 -3.86
CA THR A 28 -0.83 1.25 -4.46
C THR A 28 0.68 1.25 -4.22
N THR A 29 1.13 0.91 -3.01
CA THR A 29 2.56 0.85 -2.69
C THR A 29 3.29 -0.22 -3.51
N ALA A 30 2.74 -1.44 -3.59
CA ALA A 30 3.33 -2.53 -4.36
C ALA A 30 3.43 -2.14 -5.84
N PHE A 31 2.35 -1.58 -6.40
CA PHE A 31 2.32 -1.16 -7.80
C PHE A 31 3.35 -0.07 -8.13
N ILE A 32 3.45 0.96 -7.29
CA ILE A 32 4.47 2.01 -7.45
C ILE A 32 5.88 1.40 -7.36
N SER A 33 6.09 0.47 -6.42
CA SER A 33 7.38 -0.18 -6.22
C SER A 33 7.75 -1.20 -7.32
N MET A 34 6.84 -1.57 -8.21
CA MET A 34 7.19 -2.35 -9.40
C MET A 34 8.03 -1.55 -10.39
N TRP A 35 7.87 -0.22 -10.39
CA TRP A 35 8.50 0.68 -11.36
C TRP A 35 9.54 1.60 -10.72
N MET A 36 9.48 1.79 -9.41
CA MET A 36 10.42 2.59 -8.63
C MET A 36 11.20 1.74 -7.64
N GLN A 37 12.41 2.18 -7.31
CA GLN A 37 13.22 1.57 -6.25
C GLN A 37 12.44 1.53 -4.92
N ASN A 38 12.44 0.38 -4.24
CA ASN A 38 11.72 0.12 -2.99
C ASN A 38 11.83 1.24 -1.94
N THR A 39 13.04 1.79 -1.75
CA THR A 39 13.27 2.87 -0.78
C THR A 39 12.52 4.15 -1.14
N ALA A 40 12.49 4.53 -2.42
CA ALA A 40 11.79 5.72 -2.87
C ALA A 40 10.26 5.56 -2.75
N ALA A 41 9.74 4.40 -3.16
CA ALA A 41 8.32 4.07 -3.04
C ALA A 41 7.86 4.08 -1.58
N ALA A 42 8.66 3.47 -0.68
CA ALA A 42 8.37 3.46 0.75
C ALA A 42 8.32 4.88 1.34
N VAL A 43 9.30 5.73 1.03
CA VAL A 43 9.33 7.12 1.52
C VAL A 43 8.10 7.90 1.07
N MET A 44 7.72 7.81 -0.21
CA MET A 44 6.54 8.49 -0.75
C MET A 44 5.25 8.02 -0.07
N MET A 45 5.06 6.71 0.05
CA MET A 45 3.85 6.13 0.63
C MET A 45 3.78 6.29 2.15
N ILE A 46 4.93 6.38 2.85
CA ILE A 46 4.97 6.73 4.28
C ILE A 46 4.45 8.16 4.49
N GLN A 47 4.74 9.13 3.60
CA GLN A 47 4.17 10.47 3.74
C GLN A 47 2.65 10.48 3.55
N VAL A 48 2.15 9.72 2.57
CA VAL A 48 0.71 9.52 2.37
C VAL A 48 0.07 8.86 3.58
N ALA A 49 0.71 7.81 4.12
CA ALA A 49 0.27 7.14 5.33
C ALA A 49 0.22 8.10 6.52
N ASN A 50 1.27 8.91 6.74
CA ASN A 50 1.33 9.88 7.82
C ASN A 50 0.17 10.89 7.75
N GLY A 51 -0.27 11.31 6.56
CA GLY A 51 -1.44 12.16 6.40
C GLY A 51 -2.73 11.51 6.94
N ILE A 52 -2.86 10.19 6.83
CA ILE A 52 -3.96 9.41 7.41
C ILE A 52 -3.75 9.25 8.92
N LEU A 53 -2.53 8.95 9.36
CA LEU A 53 -2.19 8.73 10.77
C LEU A 53 -2.35 9.99 11.63
N GLN A 54 -2.13 11.18 11.08
CA GLN A 54 -2.35 12.45 11.78
C GLN A 54 -3.82 12.71 12.15
N ARG A 55 -4.77 12.03 11.49
CA ARG A 55 -6.19 12.10 11.83
C ARG A 55 -6.54 11.22 13.05
N LEU A 56 -5.62 10.37 13.47
CA LEU A 56 -5.75 9.50 14.63
C LEU A 56 -5.08 10.16 15.84
N PRO A 57 -5.65 10.08 17.06
CA PRO A 57 -5.01 10.59 18.26
C PRO A 57 -3.78 9.74 18.60
N VAL A 58 -2.62 10.09 18.04
CA VAL A 58 -1.33 9.49 18.38
C VAL A 58 -0.72 10.31 19.52
N GLY A 59 -1.16 10.05 20.76
CA GLY A 59 -0.77 10.82 21.93
C GLY A 59 -0.71 10.00 23.23
N THR A 60 0.31 10.30 24.04
CA THR A 60 0.85 9.64 25.24
C THR A 60 -0.11 9.47 26.43
N GLN A 61 -1.28 8.85 26.24
CA GLN A 61 -2.18 8.50 27.36
C GLN A 61 -2.50 7.00 27.36
N MET A 62 -1.90 6.31 28.34
CA MET A 62 -2.03 4.88 28.63
C MET A 62 -3.42 4.55 29.21
N THR A 63 -4.48 4.61 28.41
CA THR A 63 -5.81 4.12 28.77
C THR A 63 -6.38 3.28 27.63
N GLY A 64 -6.89 2.09 27.94
CA GLY A 64 -7.04 0.91 27.07
C GLY A 64 -7.93 0.99 25.81
N SER A 65 -8.37 2.18 25.37
CA SER A 65 -9.03 2.39 24.07
C SER A 65 -8.05 2.75 22.94
N ASN A 66 -6.83 3.20 23.28
CA ASN A 66 -5.84 3.68 22.30
C ASN A 66 -5.00 2.55 21.66
N THR A 67 -5.07 1.33 22.17
CA THR A 67 -4.26 0.20 21.69
C THR A 67 -4.66 -0.23 20.28
N ASP A 68 -5.95 -0.26 19.97
CA ASP A 68 -6.45 -0.67 18.65
C ASP A 68 -6.07 0.33 17.55
N VAL A 69 -6.13 1.63 17.88
CA VAL A 69 -5.67 2.71 16.99
C VAL A 69 -4.16 2.62 16.76
N GLN A 70 -3.36 2.40 17.81
CA GLN A 70 -1.91 2.21 17.66
C GLN A 70 -1.55 0.96 16.86
N HIS A 71 -2.27 -0.14 17.07
CA HIS A 71 -2.12 -1.37 16.28
C HIS A 71 -2.40 -1.11 14.80
N PHE A 72 -3.46 -0.35 14.49
CA PHE A 72 -3.74 0.06 13.12
C PHE A 72 -2.63 0.95 12.53
N CYS A 73 -2.14 1.95 13.27
CA CYS A 73 -1.04 2.80 12.81
C CYS A 73 0.22 1.98 12.47
N LYS A 74 0.56 1.03 13.35
CA LYS A 74 1.65 0.07 13.11
C LYS A 74 1.39 -0.76 11.86
N ALA A 75 0.18 -1.29 11.71
CA ALA A 75 -0.21 -2.09 10.54
C ALA A 75 -0.01 -1.31 9.23
N VAL A 76 -0.40 -0.04 9.17
CA VAL A 76 -0.24 0.82 7.98
C VAL A 76 1.23 1.04 7.64
N ILE A 77 2.08 1.36 8.63
CA ILE A 77 3.51 1.57 8.37
C ILE A 77 4.16 0.26 7.91
N LEU A 78 3.87 -0.84 8.61
CA LEU A 78 4.39 -2.17 8.31
C LEU A 78 3.95 -2.63 6.91
N SER A 79 2.71 -2.33 6.54
CA SER A 79 2.16 -2.67 5.24
C SER A 79 2.86 -1.93 4.11
N VAL A 80 3.17 -0.64 4.28
CA VAL A 80 3.92 0.13 3.27
C VAL A 80 5.33 -0.45 3.08
N ILE A 81 6.04 -0.74 4.18
CA ILE A 81 7.43 -1.23 4.12
C ILE A 81 7.51 -2.59 3.42
N TYR A 82 6.67 -3.56 3.82
CA TYR A 82 6.69 -4.90 3.22
C TYR A 82 6.10 -4.91 1.82
N SER A 83 5.03 -4.15 1.56
CA SER A 83 4.42 -4.10 0.22
C SER A 83 5.36 -3.48 -0.82
N ALA A 84 6.16 -2.48 -0.43
CA ALA A 84 7.21 -1.93 -1.30
C ALA A 84 8.22 -3.02 -1.70
N ALA A 85 8.73 -3.77 -0.72
CA ALA A 85 9.67 -4.87 -1.01
C ALA A 85 9.07 -5.95 -1.93
N ILE A 86 7.81 -6.36 -1.68
CA ILE A 86 7.11 -7.35 -2.52
C ILE A 86 6.90 -6.83 -3.94
N GLY A 87 6.48 -5.57 -4.08
CA GLY A 87 6.31 -4.92 -5.38
C GLY A 87 7.59 -4.92 -6.20
N GLY A 88 8.73 -4.56 -5.60
CA GLY A 88 10.01 -4.53 -6.31
C GLY A 88 10.61 -5.89 -6.67
N MET A 89 10.12 -6.99 -6.08
CA MET A 89 10.50 -8.34 -6.48
C MET A 89 9.79 -8.79 -7.77
N SER A 90 8.63 -8.20 -8.08
CA SER A 90 7.79 -8.63 -9.21
C SER A 90 8.41 -8.33 -10.58
N THR A 91 9.22 -7.27 -10.69
CA THR A 91 9.83 -6.81 -11.94
C THR A 91 11.36 -6.84 -11.85
N LEU A 92 12.01 -6.90 -13.01
CA LEU A 92 13.48 -6.82 -13.07
C LEU A 92 14.00 -5.46 -12.61
N THR A 93 13.25 -4.39 -12.88
CA THR A 93 13.62 -3.00 -12.63
C THR A 93 13.33 -2.54 -11.20
N GLY A 94 12.46 -3.23 -10.46
CA GLY A 94 12.03 -2.79 -9.13
C GLY A 94 13.11 -2.86 -8.06
N THR A 95 14.06 -3.80 -8.17
CA THR A 95 15.15 -3.96 -7.20
C THR A 95 16.49 -4.13 -7.91
N GLY A 96 17.51 -3.37 -7.49
CA GLY A 96 18.87 -3.47 -8.05
C GLY A 96 19.48 -4.87 -7.97
N VAL A 97 19.08 -5.69 -6.99
CA VAL A 97 19.51 -7.10 -6.87
C VAL A 97 19.09 -7.93 -8.08
N ASN A 98 17.89 -7.72 -8.62
CA ASN A 98 17.40 -8.45 -9.80
C ASN A 98 18.23 -8.10 -11.03
N LEU A 99 18.60 -6.83 -11.20
CA LEU A 99 19.48 -6.36 -12.27
C LEU A 99 20.91 -6.90 -12.14
N ILE A 100 21.46 -6.91 -10.93
CA ILE A 100 22.79 -7.48 -10.65
C ILE A 100 22.79 -8.98 -10.97
N LEU A 101 21.71 -9.71 -10.62
CA LEU A 101 21.57 -11.11 -10.96
C LEU A 101 21.64 -11.35 -12.48
N VAL A 102 20.95 -10.55 -13.29
CA VAL A 102 21.01 -10.67 -14.76
C VAL A 102 22.42 -10.41 -15.28
N GLY A 103 23.11 -9.39 -14.75
CA GLY A 103 24.50 -9.11 -15.12
C GLY A 103 25.46 -10.24 -14.74
N MET A 104 25.27 -10.84 -13.55
CA MET A 104 26.04 -12.01 -13.13
C MET A 104 25.72 -13.25 -13.97
N TRP A 105 24.44 -13.48 -14.31
CA TRP A 105 24.02 -14.62 -15.12
C TRP A 105 24.74 -14.65 -16.48
N GLN A 106 24.81 -13.49 -17.15
CA GLN A 106 25.56 -13.35 -18.40
C GLN A 106 27.06 -13.62 -18.24
N SER A 107 27.63 -13.31 -17.07
CA SER A 107 29.06 -13.53 -16.80
C SER A 107 29.39 -14.99 -16.47
N TYR A 108 28.51 -15.69 -15.73
CA TYR A 108 28.73 -17.08 -15.33
C TYR A 108 28.27 -18.10 -16.38
N PHE A 109 27.23 -17.79 -17.15
CA PHE A 109 26.63 -18.68 -18.16
C PHE A 109 26.57 -18.00 -19.54
N PRO A 110 27.71 -17.76 -20.20
CA PRO A 110 27.75 -17.05 -21.49
C PRO A 110 27.14 -17.85 -22.66
N GLN A 111 26.82 -19.13 -22.47
CA GLN A 111 26.21 -19.99 -23.50
C GLN A 111 24.69 -20.12 -23.39
N GLU A 112 24.09 -19.61 -22.31
CA GLU A 112 22.64 -19.65 -22.08
C GLU A 112 22.00 -18.31 -22.45
N GLU A 113 20.71 -18.32 -22.78
CA GLU A 113 20.00 -17.08 -23.09
C GLU A 113 19.97 -16.13 -21.86
N PRO A 114 20.12 -14.81 -22.09
CA PRO A 114 20.04 -13.83 -21.02
C PRO A 114 18.63 -13.76 -20.45
N ILE A 115 18.53 -13.57 -19.14
CA ILE A 115 17.26 -13.38 -18.45
C ILE A 115 16.58 -12.12 -18.98
N SER A 116 15.54 -12.32 -19.78
CA SER A 116 14.71 -11.24 -20.33
C SER A 116 13.68 -10.74 -19.31
N PHE A 117 13.28 -9.46 -19.44
CA PHE A 117 12.26 -8.86 -18.58
C PHE A 117 10.97 -9.69 -18.51
N SER A 118 10.49 -10.22 -19.65
CA SER A 118 9.27 -11.01 -19.72
C SER A 118 9.38 -12.36 -19.00
N SER A 119 10.54 -13.02 -19.12
CA SER A 119 10.80 -14.29 -18.42
C SER A 119 10.81 -14.08 -16.90
N TRP A 120 11.50 -13.04 -16.43
CA TRP A 120 11.48 -12.67 -15.02
C TRP A 120 10.09 -12.28 -14.55
N PHE A 121 9.34 -11.47 -15.33
CA PHE A 121 8.01 -11.05 -14.94
C PHE A 121 7.06 -12.24 -14.78
N MET A 122 7.10 -13.22 -15.70
CA MET A 122 6.27 -14.43 -15.59
C MET A 122 6.60 -15.29 -14.37
N PHE A 123 7.81 -15.17 -13.82
CA PHE A 123 8.22 -15.87 -12.60
C PHE A 123 7.98 -15.04 -11.33
N GLY A 124 8.47 -13.80 -11.31
CA GLY A 124 8.46 -12.88 -10.17
C GLY A 124 7.09 -12.28 -9.89
N PHE A 125 6.30 -11.95 -10.91
CA PHE A 125 4.96 -11.37 -10.72
C PHE A 125 3.99 -12.31 -9.98
N PRO A 126 3.80 -13.59 -10.39
CA PRO A 126 2.89 -14.48 -9.66
C PRO A 126 3.37 -14.77 -8.24
N LEU A 127 4.69 -14.88 -8.01
CA LEU A 127 5.27 -15.01 -6.68
C LEU A 127 4.98 -13.78 -5.81
N ALA A 128 5.21 -12.58 -6.34
CA ALA A 128 4.94 -11.33 -5.65
C ALA A 128 3.44 -11.17 -5.36
N LEU A 129 2.57 -11.55 -6.28
CA LEU A 129 1.13 -11.51 -6.09
C LEU A 129 0.69 -12.46 -4.96
N MET A 130 1.25 -13.68 -4.92
CA MET A 130 1.01 -14.62 -3.82
C MET A 130 1.47 -14.03 -2.47
N LEU A 131 2.69 -13.49 -2.41
CA LEU A 131 3.23 -12.86 -1.20
C LEU A 131 2.42 -11.64 -0.77
N PHE A 132 1.91 -10.86 -1.72
CA PHE A 132 1.04 -9.71 -1.45
C PHE A 132 -0.25 -10.13 -0.73
N PHE A 133 -0.94 -11.16 -1.24
CA PHE A 133 -2.15 -11.67 -0.58
C PHE A 133 -1.86 -12.29 0.78
N VAL A 134 -0.73 -12.97 0.93
CA VAL A 134 -0.29 -13.50 2.24
C VAL A 134 -0.03 -12.37 3.21
N LEU A 135 0.72 -11.34 2.81
CA LEU A 135 1.00 -10.15 3.63
C LEU A 135 -0.30 -9.47 4.05
N TRP A 136 -1.20 -9.21 3.10
CA TRP A 136 -2.48 -8.57 3.37
C TRP A 136 -3.33 -9.41 4.34
N THR A 137 -3.42 -10.72 4.13
CA THR A 137 -4.15 -11.63 5.03
C THR A 137 -3.56 -11.64 6.43
N VAL A 138 -2.23 -11.72 6.56
CA VAL A 138 -1.53 -11.69 7.86
C VAL A 138 -1.77 -10.36 8.57
N LEU A 139 -1.68 -9.22 7.87
CA LEU A 139 -1.97 -7.90 8.44
C LEU A 139 -3.42 -7.78 8.87
N CYS A 140 -4.37 -8.28 8.08
CA CYS A 140 -5.78 -8.31 8.45
C CYS A 140 -6.01 -9.18 9.69
N LEU A 141 -5.43 -10.37 9.77
CA LEU A 141 -5.60 -11.27 10.91
C LEU A 141 -4.95 -10.72 12.20
N LEU A 142 -3.78 -10.10 12.10
CA LEU A 142 -3.05 -9.59 13.27
C LEU A 142 -3.57 -8.24 13.78
N TYR A 143 -4.03 -7.36 12.88
CA TYR A 143 -4.31 -5.97 13.23
C TYR A 143 -5.77 -5.52 12.98
N CYS A 144 -6.52 -6.20 12.10
CA CYS A 144 -7.95 -5.93 11.91
C CYS A 144 -8.81 -6.87 12.77
N SER A 145 -8.85 -6.60 14.08
CA SER A 145 -9.88 -7.17 14.96
C SER A 145 -11.24 -6.50 14.68
N PRO A 146 -12.38 -7.17 14.88
CA PRO A 146 -13.72 -6.56 14.81
C PRO A 146 -13.90 -5.33 15.72
N SER A 147 -13.07 -5.20 16.77
CA SER A 147 -13.02 -4.03 17.65
C SER A 147 -12.37 -2.81 17.00
N THR A 148 -11.29 -3.02 16.22
CA THR A 148 -10.53 -1.98 15.54
C THR A 148 -11.40 -1.17 14.58
N GLY A 149 -12.30 -1.83 13.83
CA GLY A 149 -13.19 -1.15 12.88
C GLY A 149 -14.16 -0.18 13.53
N ARG A 150 -14.70 -0.50 14.71
CA ARG A 150 -15.61 0.40 15.45
C ARG A 150 -14.87 1.58 16.05
N SER A 151 -13.69 1.34 16.62
CA SER A 151 -12.87 2.42 17.20
C SER A 151 -12.36 3.36 16.11
N LEU A 152 -12.01 2.84 14.93
CA LEU A 152 -11.49 3.63 13.81
C LEU A 152 -12.59 4.40 13.06
N SER A 153 -13.79 3.84 12.95
CA SER A 153 -14.97 4.50 12.35
C SER A 153 -15.33 5.82 13.02
N ALA A 154 -15.02 6.00 14.31
CA ALA A 154 -15.26 7.25 15.02
C ALA A 154 -14.29 8.38 14.58
N TYR A 155 -13.10 8.02 14.08
CA TYR A 155 -12.06 8.97 13.66
C TYR A 155 -11.99 9.15 12.14
N LEU A 156 -12.32 8.11 11.36
CA LEU A 156 -12.34 8.11 9.89
C LEU A 156 -13.75 8.34 9.32
N ASP A 157 -14.54 9.24 9.91
CA ASP A 157 -15.86 9.55 9.38
C ASP A 157 -15.75 10.28 8.03
N ARG A 158 -16.46 9.75 7.01
CA ARG A 158 -16.41 10.20 5.62
C ARG A 158 -16.92 11.64 5.47
N SER A 159 -17.72 12.12 6.42
CA SER A 159 -18.24 13.50 6.45
C SER A 159 -17.10 14.54 6.49
N HIS A 160 -16.01 14.24 7.20
CA HIS A 160 -14.82 15.08 7.26
C HIS A 160 -13.98 14.97 5.98
N LEU A 161 -13.75 13.76 5.46
CA LEU A 161 -13.03 13.58 4.18
C LEU A 161 -13.74 14.25 3.01
N LYS A 162 -15.08 14.19 2.98
CA LYS A 162 -15.87 14.77 1.90
C LYS A 162 -15.80 16.31 1.92
N ARG A 163 -15.81 16.93 3.10
CA ARG A 163 -15.61 18.39 3.25
C ARG A 163 -14.22 18.82 2.79
N GLU A 164 -13.19 18.05 3.13
CA GLU A 164 -11.81 18.32 2.72
C GLU A 164 -11.63 18.14 1.21
N LEU A 165 -12.19 17.08 0.64
CA LEU A 165 -12.21 16.85 -0.82
C LEU A 165 -12.96 17.97 -1.56
N GLU A 166 -14.07 18.46 -0.99
CA GLU A 166 -14.80 19.62 -1.52
C GLU A 166 -13.99 20.92 -1.37
N SER A 167 -13.21 21.07 -0.29
CA SER A 167 -12.31 22.23 -0.08
C SER A 167 -11.05 22.22 -0.96
N LEU A 168 -10.58 21.04 -1.37
CA LEU A 168 -9.47 20.87 -2.31
C LEU A 168 -9.84 21.30 -3.74
N GLY A 169 -11.11 21.63 -3.97
CA GLY A 169 -11.63 22.09 -5.24
C GLY A 169 -11.80 20.94 -6.23
N THR A 170 -12.65 21.17 -7.24
CA THR A 170 -12.79 20.22 -8.35
C THR A 170 -11.45 20.15 -9.07
N ILE A 171 -10.88 18.96 -9.24
CA ILE A 171 -9.68 18.75 -10.05
C ILE A 171 -9.93 19.37 -11.43
N SER A 172 -9.37 20.55 -11.67
CA SER A 172 -9.41 21.22 -12.97
C SER A 172 -8.43 20.49 -13.87
N LEU A 173 -8.88 19.38 -14.44
CA LEU A 173 -8.19 18.74 -15.54
C LEU A 173 -8.47 19.62 -16.77
N PHE A 174 -7.42 20.25 -17.28
CA PHE A 174 -7.35 21.25 -18.37
C PHE A 174 -7.57 22.72 -17.98
N ALA A 175 -6.46 23.47 -17.92
CA ALA A 175 -6.26 24.73 -18.63
C ALA A 175 -4.82 24.78 -19.13
#